data_AF-A0A7F5R9U9-F1
#
_entry.id   AF-A0A7F5R9U9-F1
#
_cell.length_a   1.000
_cell.length_b   1.000
_cell.length_c   1.000
_cell.angle_alpha   90.00
_cell.angle_beta   90.00
_cell.angle_gamma   90.00
#
_symmetry.space_group_name_H-M   'P 1'
#
loop_
_entity.id
_entity.type
_entity.pdbx_description
1 polymer ?
#
loop_
_entity_poly.entity_id
_entity_poly.type
_entity_poly.pdbx_seq_one_letter_code
_entity_poly.pdbx_strand_id
1 'polypeptide(L)'
;MFYRCESLAELIWTNRQQIKEVDRLKQKLALDPPGVRDALAQLLSEITQLLSSLVTSTFIIEKQPPQVMKTNTRFTATVRLLVGGKLNVHMTPPQVKVTIISEAQANILLKNDKLGKNGDASGEILNNTGTMEYQQATRQLSVSFRNMQLKKIKRAEKKGTESVMDEKFSLHFQSQFSVGGGELVFHVWTLSLPVVVIVHGNQEPHAWATVTWDNAFSEPGRVPFTVPDKVPWNKVAETLSLKFRAATGRPLTDENLCFLAQKAFRGNFTDNNQLLSWAQFCKEPLNERNFTFWEWFYAVMKLTREHLRGPWMDNAILGFIRKKQAEEMLQNCPNGTFLLRFSDSELGGITIAWVSENQEVFMLQPFTSKDFGIRSLADRISDLNHLVNLYPDIPKDIAFNKYYTPFQDSQPTTSNGYVRPLLVTQIPGWNGPASVSYPNTPQHSFLQSPDPGRDTPSVASRSLEGDVS
;
A
#
# COMPACT_ATOMS: atom_id res chain seq x y z
N MET A 1 -4.29 24.65 11.97
CA MET A 1 -3.31 24.08 12.92
C MET A 1 -2.02 24.89 12.95
N PHE A 2 -1.34 25.08 11.80
CA PHE A 2 -0.11 25.86 11.64
C PHE A 2 -0.07 27.23 12.37
N TYR A 3 -0.99 28.15 12.04
CA TYR A 3 -1.02 29.49 12.66
C TYR A 3 -1.15 29.45 14.19
N ARG A 4 -1.83 28.43 14.74
CA ARG A 4 -2.00 28.29 16.18
C ARG A 4 -0.68 27.91 16.86
N CYS A 5 0.13 27.04 16.25
CA CYS A 5 1.43 26.64 16.79
C CYS A 5 2.45 27.79 16.75
N GLU A 6 2.48 28.56 15.67
CA GLU A 6 3.38 29.71 15.55
C GLU A 6 3.04 30.81 16.56
N SER A 7 1.76 31.20 16.66
CA SER A 7 1.33 32.22 17.63
C SER A 7 1.56 31.77 19.07
N LEU A 8 1.34 30.48 19.37
CA LEU A 8 1.62 29.93 20.70
C LEU A 8 3.13 29.93 21.01
N ALA A 9 3.97 29.55 20.05
CA ALA A 9 5.43 29.59 20.21
C ALA A 9 5.93 31.02 20.45
N GLU A 10 5.39 32.00 19.71
CA GLU A 10 5.70 33.42 19.87
C GLU A 10 5.28 33.97 21.24
N LEU A 11 4.09 33.59 21.72
CA LEU A 11 3.60 33.96 23.04
C LEU A 11 4.48 33.36 24.15
N ILE A 12 4.74 32.05 24.08
CA ILE A 12 5.59 31.35 25.06
C ILE A 12 7.00 31.94 25.07
N TRP A 13 7.57 32.22 23.89
CA TRP A 13 8.91 32.79 23.77
C TRP A 13 8.97 34.21 24.35
N THR A 14 8.00 35.07 24.02
CA THR A 14 7.93 36.45 24.52
C THR A 14 7.79 36.47 26.04
N ASN A 15 6.87 35.67 26.59
CA ASN A 15 6.67 35.58 28.03
C ASN A 15 7.94 35.06 28.74
N ARG A 16 8.67 34.12 28.13
CA ARG A 16 9.95 33.65 28.68
C ARG A 16 10.99 34.78 28.74
N GLN A 17 11.10 35.60 27.71
CA GLN A 17 12.01 36.75 27.70
C GLN A 17 11.60 37.81 28.74
N GLN A 18 10.30 38.04 28.93
CA GLN A 18 9.79 38.93 29.96
C GLN A 18 10.15 38.45 31.37
N ILE A 19 9.96 37.16 31.67
CA ILE A 19 10.34 36.58 32.97
C ILE A 19 11.84 36.77 33.23
N LYS A 20 12.68 36.56 32.23
CA LYS A 20 14.13 36.78 32.32
C LYS A 20 14.52 38.22 32.55
N GLU A 21 13.85 39.14 31.88
CA GLU A 21 14.12 40.56 32.05
C GLU A 21 13.71 41.05 33.45
N VAL A 22 12.60 40.55 33.98
CA VAL A 22 12.19 40.80 35.37
C VAL A 22 13.22 40.25 36.36
N ASP A 23 13.71 39.03 36.16
CA ASP A 23 14.78 38.45 36.99
C ASP A 23 16.08 39.28 36.94
N ARG A 24 16.48 39.72 35.74
CA ARG A 24 17.65 40.59 35.55
C ARG A 24 17.49 41.94 36.27
N LEU A 25 16.30 42.54 36.21
CA LEU A 25 16.00 43.80 36.89
C LEU A 25 15.99 43.63 38.41
N LYS A 26 15.41 42.53 38.93
CA LYS A 26 15.44 42.18 40.35
C LYS A 26 16.88 42.09 40.87
N GLN A 27 17.75 41.38 40.15
CA GLN A 27 19.17 41.25 40.50
C GLN A 27 19.91 42.59 40.51
N LYS A 28 19.61 43.48 39.56
CA LYS A 28 20.23 44.82 39.49
C LYS A 28 19.78 45.77 40.59
N LEU A 29 18.55 45.66 41.04
CA LEU A 29 17.95 46.56 42.03
C LEU A 29 18.14 46.07 43.47
N ALA A 30 18.70 44.86 43.68
CA ALA A 30 18.87 44.21 44.99
C ALA A 30 17.58 44.20 45.83
N LEU A 31 16.44 44.05 45.16
CA LEU A 31 15.13 43.98 45.80
C LEU A 31 14.91 42.56 46.33
N ASP A 32 15.37 42.30 47.55
CA ASP A 32 14.90 41.17 48.36
C ASP A 32 13.90 41.67 49.40
N PRO A 33 12.62 41.88 49.04
CA PRO A 33 11.59 42.19 50.01
C PRO A 33 11.41 40.99 50.96
N PRO A 34 11.53 41.19 52.29
CA PRO A 34 11.34 40.11 53.25
C PRO A 34 9.89 39.59 53.16
N GLY A 35 9.74 38.29 52.87
CA GLY A 35 8.44 37.60 52.86
C GLY A 35 7.82 37.30 51.49
N VAL A 36 8.43 37.71 50.38
CA VAL A 36 7.94 37.37 49.02
C VAL A 36 8.59 36.07 48.55
N ARG A 37 7.78 35.03 48.28
CA ARG A 37 8.28 33.79 47.64
C ARG A 37 8.74 34.09 46.22
N ASP A 38 9.96 33.66 45.89
CA ASP A 38 10.51 33.81 44.55
C ASP A 38 9.83 32.82 43.56
N ALA A 39 8.75 33.28 42.94
CA ALA A 39 8.02 32.51 41.94
C ALA A 39 8.67 32.57 40.54
N LEU A 40 9.67 33.43 40.30
CA LEU A 40 10.24 33.64 38.97
C LEU A 40 10.98 32.39 38.46
N ALA A 41 11.73 31.72 39.33
CA ALA A 41 12.41 30.47 39.01
C ALA A 41 11.42 29.36 38.63
N GLN A 42 10.29 29.27 39.33
CA GLN A 42 9.23 28.31 39.02
C GLN A 42 8.58 28.63 37.67
N LEU A 43 8.19 29.89 37.44
CA LEU A 43 7.57 30.32 36.17
C LEU A 43 8.51 30.11 34.98
N LEU A 44 9.82 30.37 35.15
CA LEU A 44 10.82 30.12 34.12
C LEU A 44 10.94 28.62 33.80
N SER A 45 10.85 27.76 34.80
CA SER A 45 10.83 26.30 34.63
C SER A 45 9.58 25.85 33.86
N GLU A 46 8.39 26.26 34.31
CA GLU A 46 7.12 25.91 33.70
C GLU A 46 7.03 26.37 32.24
N ILE A 47 7.42 27.61 31.95
CA ILE A 47 7.38 28.12 30.57
C ILE A 47 8.39 27.43 29.66
N THR A 48 9.55 27.03 30.20
CA THR A 48 10.55 26.27 29.45
C THR A 48 10.05 24.84 29.18
N GLN A 49 9.33 24.22 30.12
CA GLN A 49 8.67 22.93 29.89
C GLN A 49 7.58 23.02 28.82
N LEU A 50 6.74 24.07 28.86
CA LEU A 50 5.73 24.33 27.82
C LEU A 50 6.38 24.51 26.43
N LEU A 51 7.47 25.27 26.36
CA LEU A 51 8.22 25.44 25.12
C LEU A 51 8.79 24.10 24.64
N SER A 52 9.35 23.29 25.53
CA SER A 52 9.88 21.97 25.19
C SER A 52 8.79 21.05 24.65
N SER A 53 7.64 20.98 25.32
CA SER A 53 6.49 20.18 24.88
C SER A 53 5.96 20.64 23.52
N LEU A 54 5.89 21.95 23.29
CA LEU A 54 5.47 22.51 22.01
C LEU A 54 6.45 22.16 20.89
N VAL A 55 7.76 22.33 21.14
CA VAL A 55 8.81 22.05 20.15
C VAL A 55 8.83 20.56 19.77
N THR A 56 8.75 19.66 20.74
CA THR A 56 8.74 18.21 20.48
C THR A 56 7.47 17.77 19.74
N SER A 57 6.30 18.32 20.10
CA SER A 57 5.02 17.97 19.47
C SER A 57 4.84 18.55 18.06
N THR A 58 5.64 19.54 17.68
CA THR A 58 5.53 20.24 16.38
C THR A 58 6.56 19.78 15.36
N PHE A 59 7.36 18.78 15.70
CA PHE A 59 8.23 18.07 14.78
C PHE A 59 7.47 16.89 14.16
N ILE A 60 6.94 17.08 12.95
CA ILE A 60 5.99 16.17 12.33
C ILE A 60 6.44 15.67 10.96
N ILE A 61 5.94 14.51 10.56
CA ILE A 61 6.13 13.96 9.22
C ILE A 61 5.00 14.49 8.33
N GLU A 62 5.34 15.34 7.38
CA GLU A 62 4.39 15.93 6.41
C GLU A 62 4.11 14.96 5.26
N LYS A 63 5.15 14.30 4.74
CA LYS A 63 5.01 13.24 3.73
C LYS A 63 5.56 11.94 4.31
N GLN A 64 4.64 11.01 4.61
CA GLN A 64 4.99 9.69 5.12
C GLN A 64 5.82 8.90 4.08
N PRO A 65 6.77 8.07 4.53
CA PRO A 65 7.42 7.10 3.67
C PRO A 65 6.40 6.04 3.20
N PRO A 66 6.67 5.33 2.09
CA PRO A 66 5.85 4.20 1.69
C PRO A 66 5.74 3.17 2.83
N GLN A 67 4.52 2.75 3.18
CA GLN A 67 4.33 1.77 4.25
C GLN A 67 4.67 0.34 3.84
N VAL A 68 4.76 0.06 2.54
CA VAL A 68 5.38 -1.16 2.02
C VAL A 68 6.63 -0.75 1.28
N MET A 69 7.79 -1.13 1.81
CA MET A 69 9.10 -0.72 1.30
C MET A 69 9.83 -1.91 0.72
N LYS A 70 10.26 -1.82 -0.54
CA LYS A 70 11.14 -2.81 -1.15
C LYS A 70 12.60 -2.44 -0.94
N THR A 71 13.42 -3.40 -0.55
CA THR A 71 14.89 -3.21 -0.47
C THR A 71 15.44 -2.78 -1.82
N ASN A 72 16.53 -2.01 -1.79
CA ASN A 72 17.17 -1.43 -2.97
C ASN A 72 16.25 -0.55 -3.84
N THR A 73 15.10 -0.11 -3.34
CA THR A 73 14.21 0.82 -4.04
C THR A 73 14.30 2.20 -3.39
N ARG A 74 14.34 3.24 -4.22
CA ARG A 74 14.37 4.64 -3.73
C ARG A 74 13.01 5.02 -3.18
N PHE A 75 13.00 5.79 -2.10
CA PHE A 75 11.79 6.32 -1.49
C PHE A 75 12.00 7.74 -0.97
N THR A 76 10.88 8.40 -0.70
CA THR A 76 10.85 9.80 -0.27
C THR A 76 10.11 9.94 1.06
N ALA A 77 10.54 10.87 1.90
CA ALA A 77 9.77 11.33 3.06
C ALA A 77 10.04 12.82 3.29
N THR A 78 9.14 13.52 3.99
CA THR A 78 9.33 14.94 4.30
C THR A 78 8.93 15.21 5.73
N VAL A 79 9.81 15.88 6.47
CA VAL A 79 9.63 16.24 7.87
C VAL A 79 9.64 17.75 7.99
N ARG A 80 8.82 18.27 8.90
CA ARG A 80 8.60 19.69 9.10
C ARG A 80 8.60 20.04 10.57
N LEU A 81 9.19 21.19 10.91
CA LEU A 81 9.10 21.80 12.24
C LEU A 81 8.16 23.01 12.17
N LEU A 82 6.97 22.91 12.79
CA LEU A 82 5.95 23.96 12.66
C LEU A 82 6.33 25.27 13.35
N VAL A 83 7.19 25.22 14.36
CA VAL A 83 7.63 26.40 15.14
C VAL A 83 8.96 26.98 14.67
N GLY A 84 9.63 26.33 13.71
CA GLY A 84 11.01 26.64 13.32
C GLY A 84 11.20 28.03 12.71
N GLY A 85 10.17 28.57 12.05
CA GLY A 85 10.19 29.92 11.50
C GLY A 85 10.27 31.00 12.60
N LYS A 86 9.41 30.90 13.62
CA LYS A 86 9.30 31.89 14.71
C LYS A 86 10.40 31.80 15.76
N LEU A 87 10.92 30.60 16.01
CA LEU A 87 12.03 30.40 16.96
C LEU A 87 13.41 30.67 16.35
N ASN A 88 13.47 31.25 15.13
CA ASN A 88 14.71 31.54 14.40
C ASN A 88 15.65 30.34 14.21
N VAL A 89 15.11 29.12 14.22
CA VAL A 89 15.88 27.87 14.04
C VAL A 89 16.54 27.82 12.65
N HIS A 90 15.96 28.53 11.68
CA HIS A 90 16.49 28.65 10.33
C HIS A 90 17.83 29.41 10.24
N MET A 91 18.25 30.14 11.28
CA MET A 91 19.55 30.82 11.31
C MET A 91 20.72 29.83 11.41
N THR A 92 20.50 28.67 12.00
CA THR A 92 21.44 27.54 12.06
C THR A 92 20.69 26.27 11.68
N PRO A 93 20.48 26.02 10.38
CA PRO A 93 19.56 24.98 9.93
C PRO A 93 20.01 23.60 10.42
N PRO A 94 19.17 22.91 11.20
CA PRO A 94 19.59 21.65 11.79
C PRO A 94 19.60 20.51 10.79
N GLN A 95 20.45 19.53 11.07
CA GLN A 95 20.45 18.27 10.35
C GLN A 95 19.42 17.31 10.97
N VAL A 96 18.71 16.62 10.09
CA VAL A 96 17.79 15.54 10.44
C VAL A 96 18.42 14.24 9.98
N LYS A 97 18.56 13.30 10.91
CA LYS A 97 19.04 11.94 10.66
C LYS A 97 17.87 10.97 10.72
N VAL A 98 17.81 10.07 9.75
CA VAL A 98 16.77 9.04 9.63
C VAL A 98 17.37 7.67 9.91
N THR A 99 16.71 6.90 10.76
CA THR A 99 17.11 5.52 11.09
C THR A 99 15.88 4.64 11.08
N ILE A 100 16.00 3.39 10.63
CA ILE A 100 14.92 2.41 10.73
C ILE A 100 15.05 1.65 12.05
N ILE A 101 13.95 1.54 12.78
CA ILE A 101 13.87 0.84 14.07
C ILE A 101 12.75 -0.20 14.04
N SER A 102 12.91 -1.28 14.81
CA SER A 102 11.88 -2.30 14.98
C SER A 102 10.82 -1.90 16.01
N GLU A 103 9.73 -2.65 16.08
CA GLU A 103 8.70 -2.49 17.10
C GLU A 103 9.26 -2.51 18.54
N ALA A 104 10.12 -3.48 18.85
CA ALA A 104 10.76 -3.57 20.18
C ALA A 104 11.58 -2.31 20.49
N GLN A 105 12.30 -1.77 19.51
CA GLN A 105 13.10 -0.56 19.67
C GLN A 105 12.23 0.69 19.83
N ALA A 106 11.12 0.80 19.10
CA ALA A 106 10.15 1.89 19.27
C ALA A 106 9.51 1.87 20.66
N ASN A 107 9.21 0.68 21.19
CA ASN A 107 8.71 0.52 22.55
C ASN A 107 9.72 0.94 23.62
N ILE A 108 11.01 0.65 23.41
CA ILE A 108 12.08 1.11 24.32
C ILE A 108 12.24 2.63 24.24
N LEU A 109 12.18 3.21 23.03
CA LEU A 109 12.30 4.66 22.82
C LEU A 109 11.20 5.45 23.54
N LEU A 110 9.97 4.93 23.60
CA LEU A 110 8.90 5.58 24.36
C LEU A 110 9.04 5.46 25.87
N LYS A 111 9.67 4.38 26.37
CA LYS A 111 9.83 4.15 27.81
C LYS A 111 11.07 4.84 28.38
N ASN A 112 12.13 4.95 27.60
CA ASN A 112 13.38 5.59 27.98
C ASN A 112 13.70 6.64 26.92
N ASP A 113 13.68 7.93 27.30
CA ASP A 113 13.99 9.11 26.48
C ASP A 113 15.44 9.14 25.91
N LYS A 114 16.18 8.04 26.09
CA LYS A 114 17.51 7.82 25.54
C LYS A 114 17.55 6.42 24.95
N LEU A 115 17.37 6.32 23.63
CA LEU A 115 17.96 5.22 22.89
C LEU A 115 19.47 5.30 23.20
N GLY A 116 20.01 4.30 23.90
CA GLY A 116 21.39 4.30 24.34
C GLY A 116 22.32 4.65 23.18
N LYS A 117 23.42 5.34 23.48
CA LYS A 117 24.48 5.78 22.55
C LYS A 117 25.11 4.67 21.68
N ASN A 118 24.61 3.44 21.74
CA ASN A 118 24.99 2.30 20.91
C ASN A 118 23.81 1.97 19.99
N GLY A 119 23.83 2.62 18.82
CA GLY A 119 22.79 2.52 17.82
C GLY A 119 22.87 1.23 17.03
N ASP A 120 22.06 0.26 17.40
CA ASP A 120 21.76 -0.86 16.53
C ASP A 120 20.51 -0.52 15.72
N ALA A 121 20.66 0.29 14.68
CA ALA A 121 19.56 0.49 13.74
C ALA A 121 19.14 -0.89 13.19
N SER A 122 17.84 -1.10 13.05
CA SER A 122 17.30 -2.35 12.48
C SER A 122 17.64 -2.49 10.99
N GLY A 123 18.31 -1.52 10.38
CA GLY A 123 18.69 -1.57 8.97
C GLY A 123 19.53 -0.38 8.55
N GLU A 124 20.07 -0.49 7.34
CA GLU A 124 20.95 0.50 6.72
C GLU A 124 20.17 1.29 5.65
N ILE A 125 19.97 2.59 5.89
CA ILE A 125 19.38 3.51 4.93
C ILE A 125 20.49 4.40 4.37
N LEU A 126 20.61 4.44 3.04
CA LEU A 126 21.46 5.39 2.33
C LEU A 126 20.77 6.75 2.18
N ASN A 127 21.56 7.81 2.13
CA ASN A 127 21.10 9.21 2.02
C ASN A 127 20.12 9.59 3.13
N ASN A 128 20.41 9.15 4.36
CA ASN A 128 19.54 9.26 5.52
C ASN A 128 19.74 10.54 6.35
N THR A 129 20.61 11.46 5.90
CA THR A 129 20.81 12.76 6.55
C THR A 129 20.41 13.87 5.59
N GLY A 130 19.68 14.85 6.09
CA GLY A 130 19.27 16.03 5.32
C GLY A 130 19.26 17.28 6.20
N THR A 131 19.66 18.41 5.65
CA THR A 131 19.60 19.70 6.34
C THR A 131 18.21 20.31 6.15
N MET A 132 17.62 20.87 7.21
CA MET A 132 16.36 21.60 7.10
C MET A 132 16.53 22.88 6.29
N GLU A 133 15.59 23.15 5.41
CA GLU A 133 15.55 24.33 4.56
C GLU A 133 14.35 25.20 4.92
N TYR A 134 14.58 26.50 5.02
CA TYR A 134 13.54 27.49 5.28
C TYR A 134 13.05 28.11 3.97
N GLN A 135 11.80 27.84 3.62
CA GLN A 135 11.16 28.43 2.46
C GLN A 135 10.53 29.78 2.84
N GLN A 136 11.12 30.89 2.39
CA GLN A 136 10.66 32.24 2.75
C GLN A 136 9.23 32.53 2.27
N ALA A 137 8.85 32.06 1.08
CA ALA A 137 7.53 32.29 0.51
C ALA A 137 6.40 31.67 1.34
N THR A 138 6.65 30.49 1.91
CA THR A 138 5.65 29.71 2.66
C THR A 138 5.89 29.76 4.18
N ARG A 139 7.00 30.37 4.62
CA ARG A 139 7.51 30.40 5.99
C ARG A 139 7.71 29.01 6.61
N GLN A 140 8.06 28.01 5.80
CA GLN A 140 8.13 26.62 6.24
C GLN A 140 9.57 26.19 6.48
N LEU A 141 9.85 25.61 7.65
CA LEU A 141 11.10 24.91 7.91
C LEU A 141 10.88 23.41 7.74
N SER A 142 11.42 22.84 6.67
CA SER A 142 11.21 21.42 6.31
C SER A 142 12.45 20.79 5.70
N VAL A 143 12.53 19.46 5.73
CA VAL A 143 13.54 18.68 5.01
C VAL A 143 12.84 17.65 4.15
N SER A 144 13.17 17.64 2.85
CA SER A 144 12.61 16.68 1.90
C SER A 144 13.68 15.69 1.46
N PHE A 145 13.55 14.45 1.93
CA PHE A 145 14.40 13.35 1.52
C PHE A 145 13.87 12.79 0.20
N ARG A 146 14.63 12.96 -0.88
CA ARG A 146 14.20 12.57 -2.23
C ARG A 146 14.76 11.23 -2.72
N ASN A 147 15.90 10.80 -2.17
CA ASN A 147 16.69 9.67 -2.67
C ASN A 147 17.11 8.70 -1.56
N MET A 148 16.30 8.53 -0.51
CA MET A 148 16.59 7.52 0.51
C MET A 148 16.45 6.11 -0.09
N GLN A 149 17.28 5.17 0.37
CA GLN A 149 17.24 3.79 -0.09
C GLN A 149 17.58 2.83 1.05
N LEU A 150 16.73 1.83 1.27
CA LEU A 150 16.97 0.80 2.28
C LEU A 150 17.82 -0.32 1.65
N LYS A 151 19.07 -0.46 2.11
CA LYS A 151 20.01 -1.47 1.59
C LYS A 151 19.87 -2.81 2.29
N LYS A 152 19.86 -2.79 3.62
CA LYS A 152 19.82 -4.00 4.46
C LYS A 152 18.85 -3.79 5.62
N ILE A 153 18.24 -4.89 6.04
CA ILE A 153 17.37 -4.94 7.22
C ILE A 153 17.79 -6.14 8.07
N LYS A 154 18.07 -5.88 9.35
CA LYS A 154 18.23 -6.89 10.39
C LYS A 154 16.84 -7.28 10.87
N ARG A 155 16.55 -8.57 10.90
CA ARG A 155 15.26 -9.11 11.34
C ARG A 155 15.47 -9.93 12.60
N ALA A 156 14.50 -9.90 13.50
CA ALA A 156 14.54 -10.76 14.67
C ALA A 156 14.40 -12.24 14.26
N GLU A 157 15.06 -13.15 15.00
CA GLU A 157 14.80 -14.59 14.85
C GLU A 157 13.36 -14.89 15.24
N LYS A 158 12.60 -15.50 14.32
CA LYS A 158 11.18 -15.80 14.53
C LYS A 158 11.01 -17.14 15.22
N LYS A 159 9.99 -17.23 16.10
CA LYS A 159 9.52 -18.48 16.69
C LYS A 159 8.14 -18.82 16.12
N GLY A 160 7.93 -20.06 15.68
CA GLY A 160 6.62 -20.56 15.27
C GLY A 160 6.15 -20.14 13.87
N THR A 161 4.87 -19.76 13.75
CA THR A 161 4.14 -19.53 12.48
C THR A 161 4.15 -18.08 11.98
N GLU A 162 4.93 -17.19 12.62
CA GLU A 162 4.99 -15.78 12.26
C GLU A 162 5.63 -15.55 10.89
N SER A 163 4.94 -14.83 10.01
CA SER A 163 5.47 -14.50 8.69
C SER A 163 6.41 -13.30 8.81
N VAL A 164 7.47 -13.28 8.00
CA VAL A 164 8.32 -12.09 7.78
C VAL A 164 7.50 -10.84 7.49
N MET A 165 6.34 -11.00 6.87
CA MET A 165 5.45 -9.92 6.47
C MET A 165 4.62 -9.31 7.60
N ASP A 166 4.69 -9.90 8.79
CA ASP A 166 4.06 -9.38 10.00
C ASP A 166 5.01 -8.44 10.77
N GLU A 167 6.30 -8.42 10.42
CA GLU A 167 7.30 -7.61 11.11
C GLU A 167 7.16 -6.13 10.72
N LYS A 168 6.85 -5.31 11.72
CA LYS A 168 6.64 -3.88 11.58
C LYS A 168 7.90 -3.12 12.00
N PHE A 169 8.28 -2.17 11.16
CA PHE A 169 9.34 -1.21 11.41
C PHE A 169 8.78 0.20 11.40
N SER A 170 9.57 1.17 11.84
CA SER A 170 9.27 2.59 11.65
C SER A 170 10.54 3.37 11.39
N LEU A 171 10.39 4.45 10.63
CA LEU A 171 11.47 5.40 10.42
C LEU A 171 11.44 6.41 11.56
N HIS A 172 12.53 6.40 12.32
CA HIS A 172 12.84 7.35 13.37
C HIS A 172 13.60 8.52 12.77
N PHE A 173 12.95 9.68 12.74
CA PHE A 173 13.55 10.95 12.35
C PHE A 173 13.98 11.66 13.63
N GLN A 174 15.25 12.03 13.72
CA GLN A 174 15.79 12.75 14.88
C GLN A 174 16.56 14.00 14.42
N SER A 175 16.49 15.04 15.22
CA SER A 175 17.21 16.28 14.98
C SER A 175 17.56 16.96 16.31
N GLN A 176 18.64 17.74 16.28
CA GLN A 176 19.09 18.53 17.41
C GLN A 176 19.36 19.95 16.94
N PHE A 177 18.86 20.94 17.69
CA PHE A 177 19.11 22.34 17.43
C PHE A 177 19.08 23.16 18.70
N SER A 178 19.67 24.36 18.64
CA SER A 178 19.63 25.33 19.72
C SER A 178 18.72 26.52 19.39
N VAL A 179 18.11 27.09 20.42
CA VAL A 179 17.23 28.26 20.33
C VAL A 179 17.69 29.31 21.35
N GLY A 180 17.55 30.60 21.01
CA GLY A 180 17.92 31.70 21.90
C GLY A 180 19.42 31.92 22.01
N GLY A 181 20.17 31.78 20.91
CA GLY A 181 21.62 32.00 20.90
C GLY A 181 22.43 30.91 21.60
N GLY A 182 21.92 29.68 21.63
CA GLY A 182 22.59 28.53 22.27
C GLY A 182 22.09 28.21 23.67
N GLU A 183 21.14 28.99 24.21
CA GLU A 183 20.67 28.83 25.58
C GLU A 183 19.88 27.53 25.81
N LEU A 184 19.01 27.19 24.87
CA LEU A 184 18.20 25.98 24.95
C LEU A 184 18.61 25.04 23.84
N VAL A 185 18.91 23.79 24.18
CA VAL A 185 19.21 22.72 23.22
C VAL A 185 18.04 21.74 23.22
N PHE A 186 17.37 21.65 22.08
CA PHE A 186 16.25 20.72 21.88
C PHE A 186 16.73 19.49 21.12
N HIS A 187 16.31 18.34 21.61
CA HIS A 187 16.39 17.07 20.89
C HIS A 187 14.95 16.72 20.51
N VAL A 188 14.67 16.72 19.21
CA VAL A 188 13.35 16.39 18.69
C VAL A 188 13.42 15.10 17.90
N TRP A 189 12.38 14.30 18.00
CA TRP A 189 12.25 13.10 17.21
C TRP A 189 10.78 12.81 16.89
N THR A 190 10.55 12.06 15.83
CA THR A 190 9.21 11.58 15.44
C THR A 190 9.33 10.24 14.72
N LEU A 191 8.26 9.45 14.80
CA LEU A 191 8.18 8.11 14.20
C LEU A 191 7.21 8.12 13.01
N SER A 192 7.59 7.44 11.94
CA SER A 192 6.66 7.17 10.84
C SER A 192 5.56 6.21 11.27
N LEU A 193 4.48 6.21 10.49
CA LEU A 193 3.55 5.08 10.49
C LEU A 193 4.31 3.76 10.28
N PRO A 194 3.74 2.62 10.74
CA PRO A 194 4.37 1.32 10.55
C PRO A 194 4.66 1.08 9.08
N VAL A 195 5.87 0.60 8.83
CA VAL A 195 6.34 0.16 7.52
C VAL A 195 6.69 -1.32 7.57
N VAL A 196 6.37 -2.03 6.50
CA VAL A 196 6.72 -3.43 6.29
C VAL A 196 7.72 -3.51 5.14
N VAL A 197 8.82 -4.22 5.37
CA VAL A 197 9.93 -4.31 4.42
C VAL A 197 9.86 -5.62 3.63
N ILE A 198 9.77 -5.53 2.30
CA ILE A 198 9.80 -6.65 1.35
C ILE A 198 11.12 -6.73 0.59
N VAL A 199 11.48 -7.94 0.16
CA VAL A 199 12.59 -8.17 -0.78
C VAL A 199 12.09 -8.46 -2.19
N HIS A 200 10.90 -9.04 -2.32
CA HIS A 200 10.32 -9.44 -3.61
C HIS A 200 8.86 -9.00 -3.73
N GLY A 201 8.40 -8.75 -4.96
CA GLY A 201 7.06 -8.21 -5.22
C GLY A 201 5.91 -9.18 -4.88
N ASN A 202 6.17 -10.49 -4.86
CA ASN A 202 5.18 -11.48 -4.42
C ASN A 202 4.80 -11.36 -2.94
N GLN A 203 5.60 -10.68 -2.12
CA GLN A 203 5.31 -10.43 -0.70
C GLN A 203 4.39 -9.23 -0.49
N GLU A 204 4.22 -8.39 -1.51
CA GLU A 204 3.43 -7.16 -1.44
C GLU A 204 2.00 -7.39 -0.94
N PRO A 205 1.24 -8.42 -1.37
CA PRO A 205 -0.11 -8.66 -0.85
C PRO A 205 -0.11 -8.84 0.67
N HIS A 206 0.76 -9.69 1.21
CA HIS A 206 0.85 -9.92 2.65
C HIS A 206 1.32 -8.69 3.42
N ALA A 207 2.29 -7.93 2.86
CA ALA A 207 2.75 -6.67 3.46
C ALA A 207 1.58 -5.69 3.65
N TRP A 208 0.78 -5.55 2.60
CA TRP A 208 -0.38 -4.66 2.62
C TRP A 208 -1.47 -5.16 3.55
N ALA A 209 -1.58 -6.46 3.83
CA ALA A 209 -2.49 -6.98 4.84
C ALA A 209 -2.16 -6.35 6.20
N THR A 210 -0.90 -6.46 6.60
CA THR A 210 -0.39 -5.99 7.89
C THR A 210 -0.55 -4.49 8.03
N VAL A 211 -0.17 -3.74 6.99
CA VAL A 211 -0.31 -2.28 6.96
C VAL A 211 -1.78 -1.85 7.02
N THR A 212 -2.67 -2.54 6.30
CA THR A 212 -4.09 -2.17 6.26
C THR A 212 -4.74 -2.41 7.62
N TRP A 213 -4.47 -3.56 8.22
CA TRP A 213 -4.98 -3.91 9.54
C TRP A 213 -4.49 -2.94 10.61
N ASP A 214 -3.20 -2.59 10.57
CA ASP A 214 -2.64 -1.63 11.51
C ASP A 214 -3.23 -0.23 11.33
N ASN A 215 -3.25 0.33 10.12
CA ASN A 215 -3.79 1.66 9.88
C ASN A 215 -5.28 1.78 10.24
N ALA A 216 -6.06 0.72 10.05
CA ALA A 216 -7.50 0.75 10.24
C ALA A 216 -7.92 0.56 11.71
N PHE A 217 -7.19 -0.25 12.48
CA PHE A 217 -7.64 -0.73 13.79
C PHE A 217 -6.71 -0.33 14.94
N SER A 218 -5.79 0.61 14.71
CA SER A 218 -4.95 1.20 15.74
C SER A 218 -5.74 2.12 16.68
N GLU A 219 -5.59 1.94 17.98
CA GLU A 219 -6.13 2.87 18.98
C GLU A 219 -5.21 4.09 19.19
N PRO A 220 -5.77 5.30 19.42
CA PRO A 220 -4.98 6.47 19.78
C PRO A 220 -4.20 6.25 21.08
N GLY A 221 -2.90 6.58 21.09
CA GLY A 221 -2.05 6.46 22.29
C GLY A 221 -1.64 5.02 22.65
N ARG A 222 -1.91 4.04 21.77
CA ARG A 222 -1.47 2.66 21.95
C ARG A 222 0.05 2.55 22.12
N VAL A 223 0.49 1.45 22.74
CA VAL A 223 1.87 0.97 22.60
C VAL A 223 2.14 0.77 21.10
N PRO A 224 3.28 1.26 20.55
CA PRO A 224 3.62 1.16 19.15
C PRO A 224 3.28 -0.19 18.55
N PHE A 225 2.58 -0.15 17.43
CA PHE A 225 2.29 -1.31 16.57
C PHE A 225 1.38 -2.41 17.17
N THR A 226 0.85 -2.20 18.39
CA THR A 226 -0.15 -3.09 18.99
C THR A 226 -1.50 -2.98 18.27
N VAL A 227 -2.02 -4.09 17.75
CA VAL A 227 -3.30 -4.14 17.01
C VAL A 227 -4.20 -5.20 17.60
N PRO A 228 -5.53 -5.04 17.53
CA PRO A 228 -6.45 -6.09 17.94
C PRO A 228 -6.31 -7.33 17.05
N ASP A 229 -6.40 -8.51 17.65
CA ASP A 229 -6.41 -9.79 16.92
C ASP A 229 -7.76 -10.03 16.22
N LYS A 230 -8.85 -9.48 16.76
CA LYS A 230 -10.20 -9.63 16.21
C LYS A 230 -10.91 -8.29 16.14
N VAL A 231 -11.63 -8.06 15.04
CA VAL A 231 -12.32 -6.79 14.78
C VAL A 231 -13.74 -7.07 14.27
N PRO A 232 -14.76 -6.30 14.69
CA PRO A 232 -16.10 -6.38 14.14
C PRO A 232 -16.14 -6.22 12.61
N TRP A 233 -16.95 -7.04 11.93
CA TRP A 233 -17.06 -7.04 10.47
C TRP A 233 -17.43 -5.67 9.91
N ASN A 234 -18.33 -4.91 10.54
CA ASN A 234 -18.70 -3.56 10.09
C ASN A 234 -17.50 -2.63 9.90
N LYS A 235 -16.53 -2.62 10.83
CA LYS A 235 -15.29 -1.84 10.71
C LYS A 235 -14.37 -2.37 9.62
N VAL A 236 -14.31 -3.70 9.45
CA VAL A 236 -13.55 -4.34 8.36
C VAL A 236 -14.16 -3.99 7.01
N ALA A 237 -15.48 -4.08 6.87
CA ALA A 237 -16.23 -3.76 5.66
C ALA A 237 -16.02 -2.30 5.23
N GLU A 238 -16.10 -1.36 6.18
CA GLU A 238 -15.80 0.05 5.93
C GLU A 238 -14.35 0.24 5.43
N THR A 239 -13.39 -0.42 6.08
CA THR A 239 -11.97 -0.37 5.70
C THR A 239 -11.75 -0.94 4.29
N LEU A 240 -12.36 -2.08 3.97
CA LEU A 240 -12.28 -2.70 2.65
C LEU A 240 -12.89 -1.79 1.59
N SER A 241 -14.05 -1.19 1.86
CA SER A 241 -14.72 -0.26 0.94
C SER A 241 -13.90 1.01 0.72
N LEU A 242 -13.34 1.60 1.78
CA LEU A 242 -12.46 2.76 1.70
C LEU A 242 -11.21 2.45 0.85
N LYS A 243 -10.57 1.31 1.11
CA LYS A 243 -9.38 0.89 0.36
C LYS A 243 -9.69 0.61 -1.11
N PHE A 244 -10.81 -0.06 -1.38
CA PHE A 244 -11.25 -0.35 -2.73
C PHE A 244 -11.59 0.92 -3.51
N ARG A 245 -12.29 1.88 -2.86
CA ARG A 245 -12.60 3.20 -3.42
C ARG A 245 -11.33 3.98 -3.75
N ALA A 246 -10.34 3.98 -2.84
CA ALA A 246 -9.08 4.68 -3.08
C ALA A 246 -8.33 4.09 -4.28
N ALA A 247 -8.41 2.79 -4.51
CA ALA A 247 -7.73 2.12 -5.63
C ALA A 247 -8.49 2.22 -6.96
N THR A 248 -9.83 2.16 -6.93
CA THR A 248 -10.66 1.98 -8.14
C THR A 248 -11.55 3.18 -8.48
N GLY A 249 -11.68 4.14 -7.56
CA GLY A 249 -12.50 5.35 -7.69
C GLY A 249 -13.92 5.23 -7.11
N ARG A 250 -14.43 4.01 -6.89
CA ARG A 250 -15.81 3.76 -6.42
C ARG A 250 -15.85 2.81 -5.21
N PRO A 251 -16.70 3.09 -4.20
CA PRO A 251 -16.86 2.21 -3.04
C PRO A 251 -17.59 0.90 -3.38
N LEU A 252 -17.49 -0.06 -2.46
CA LEU A 252 -18.26 -1.31 -2.52
C LEU A 252 -19.70 -1.04 -2.09
N THR A 253 -20.67 -1.68 -2.74
CA THR A 253 -22.09 -1.67 -2.35
C THR A 253 -22.35 -2.62 -1.19
N ASP A 254 -23.51 -2.51 -0.55
CA ASP A 254 -23.90 -3.40 0.56
C ASP A 254 -23.97 -4.88 0.12
N GLU A 255 -24.42 -5.14 -1.11
CA GLU A 255 -24.41 -6.48 -1.70
C GLU A 255 -22.98 -7.04 -1.84
N ASN A 256 -22.04 -6.20 -2.30
CA ASN A 256 -20.63 -6.59 -2.39
C ASN A 256 -20.05 -6.87 -1.01
N LEU A 257 -20.39 -6.06 -0.01
CA LEU A 257 -19.94 -6.26 1.37
C LEU A 257 -20.54 -7.52 1.98
N CYS A 258 -21.80 -7.85 1.70
CA CYS A 258 -22.43 -9.09 2.12
C CYS A 258 -21.73 -10.32 1.50
N PHE A 259 -21.44 -10.28 0.19
CA PHE A 259 -20.65 -11.32 -0.47
C PHE A 259 -19.27 -11.51 0.18
N LEU A 260 -18.58 -10.39 0.45
CA LEU A 260 -17.26 -10.42 1.09
C LEU A 260 -17.32 -10.96 2.51
N ALA A 261 -18.37 -10.63 3.27
CA ALA A 261 -18.59 -11.14 4.61
C ALA A 261 -18.71 -12.66 4.58
N GLN A 262 -19.61 -13.18 3.74
CA GLN A 262 -19.80 -14.61 3.61
C GLN A 262 -18.53 -15.33 3.16
N LYS A 263 -17.73 -14.72 2.28
CA LYS A 263 -16.42 -15.28 1.88
C LYS A 263 -15.41 -15.23 3.04
N ALA A 264 -15.30 -14.11 3.75
CA ALA A 264 -14.38 -13.92 4.87
C ALA A 264 -14.67 -14.90 6.02
N PHE A 265 -15.94 -15.17 6.30
CA PHE A 265 -16.37 -16.12 7.33
C PHE A 265 -16.61 -17.56 6.82
N ARG A 266 -16.18 -17.88 5.59
CA ARG A 266 -16.31 -19.23 5.00
C ARG A 266 -17.75 -19.78 5.00
N GLY A 267 -18.73 -18.89 4.83
CA GLY A 267 -20.16 -19.20 4.83
C GLY A 267 -20.86 -19.03 6.19
N ASN A 268 -20.12 -18.87 7.29
CA ASN A 268 -20.68 -18.78 8.65
C ASN A 268 -20.96 -17.34 9.10
N PHE A 269 -21.29 -16.45 8.16
CA PHE A 269 -21.60 -15.06 8.46
C PHE A 269 -23.04 -14.93 8.97
N THR A 270 -23.22 -14.37 10.16
CA THR A 270 -24.55 -14.22 10.79
C THR A 270 -24.93 -12.77 11.05
N ASP A 271 -23.97 -11.94 11.51
CA ASP A 271 -24.22 -10.56 11.91
C ASP A 271 -23.04 -9.64 11.56
N ASN A 272 -23.33 -8.38 11.28
CA ASN A 272 -22.35 -7.33 11.02
C ASN A 272 -21.44 -7.02 12.22
N ASN A 273 -21.83 -7.40 13.43
CA ASN A 273 -20.99 -7.27 14.62
C ASN A 273 -20.12 -8.52 14.87
N GLN A 274 -20.22 -9.55 14.05
CA GLN A 274 -19.38 -10.75 14.17
C GLN A 274 -17.91 -10.37 14.02
N LEU A 275 -17.09 -10.90 14.92
CA LEU A 275 -15.67 -10.60 14.98
C LEU A 275 -14.89 -11.44 13.96
N LEU A 276 -14.19 -10.78 13.05
CA LEU A 276 -13.23 -11.41 12.13
C LEU A 276 -11.83 -11.39 12.75
N SER A 277 -11.15 -12.53 12.80
CA SER A 277 -9.77 -12.59 13.28
C SER A 277 -8.75 -12.21 12.20
N TRP A 278 -7.57 -11.75 12.62
CA TRP A 278 -6.41 -11.54 11.75
C TRP A 278 -6.05 -12.83 11.00
N ALA A 279 -6.16 -13.98 11.67
CA ALA A 279 -5.92 -15.27 11.05
C ALA A 279 -6.90 -15.53 9.89
N GLN A 280 -8.21 -15.38 10.11
CA GLN A 280 -9.24 -15.55 9.07
C GLN A 280 -9.09 -14.58 7.90
N PHE A 281 -8.61 -13.37 8.20
CA PHE A 281 -8.41 -12.30 7.23
C PHE A 281 -7.25 -12.61 6.26
N CYS A 282 -6.09 -13.04 6.74
CA CYS A 282 -4.88 -13.15 5.89
C CYS A 282 -3.90 -14.29 6.22
N LYS A 283 -4.24 -15.23 7.11
CA LYS A 283 -3.38 -16.40 7.43
C LYS A 283 -4.02 -17.72 7.02
N GLU A 284 -5.31 -17.86 7.30
CA GLU A 284 -6.06 -19.06 7.01
C GLU A 284 -6.51 -19.06 5.55
N PRO A 285 -6.23 -20.14 4.79
CA PRO A 285 -6.70 -20.25 3.43
C PRO A 285 -8.24 -20.24 3.37
N LEU A 286 -8.77 -19.92 2.19
CA LEU A 286 -10.18 -20.13 1.87
C LEU A 286 -10.47 -21.63 1.72
N ASN A 287 -11.70 -22.07 2.01
CA ASN A 287 -12.10 -23.47 1.86
C ASN A 287 -11.77 -23.95 0.44
N GLU A 288 -11.06 -25.07 0.33
CA GLU A 288 -10.65 -25.68 -0.95
C GLU A 288 -9.72 -24.78 -1.81
N ARG A 289 -9.05 -23.81 -1.20
CA ARG A 289 -8.10 -22.90 -1.86
C ARG A 289 -6.75 -22.90 -1.17
N ASN A 290 -5.72 -22.51 -1.91
CA ASN A 290 -4.35 -22.35 -1.41
C ASN A 290 -4.00 -20.89 -1.09
N PHE A 291 -4.99 -20.00 -1.07
CA PHE A 291 -4.83 -18.58 -0.80
C PHE A 291 -5.85 -18.08 0.21
N THR A 292 -5.51 -17.00 0.90
CA THR A 292 -6.29 -16.38 1.96
C THR A 292 -7.34 -15.41 1.41
N PHE A 293 -8.27 -14.98 2.27
CA PHE A 293 -9.27 -13.98 1.90
C PHE A 293 -8.61 -12.68 1.39
N TRP A 294 -7.60 -12.19 2.12
CA TRP A 294 -6.92 -10.96 1.75
C TRP A 294 -6.17 -11.06 0.42
N GLU A 295 -5.47 -12.15 0.15
CA GLU A 295 -4.76 -12.32 -1.13
C GLU A 295 -5.72 -12.26 -2.32
N TRP A 296 -6.86 -12.93 -2.17
CA TRP A 296 -7.93 -12.88 -3.17
C TRP A 296 -8.47 -11.47 -3.36
N PHE A 297 -8.83 -10.79 -2.27
CA PHE A 297 -9.36 -9.42 -2.32
C PHE A 297 -8.33 -8.43 -2.90
N TYR A 298 -7.08 -8.54 -2.49
CA TYR A 298 -5.98 -7.71 -3.01
C TYR A 298 -5.77 -7.94 -4.51
N ALA A 299 -5.81 -9.19 -4.97
CA ALA A 299 -5.65 -9.51 -6.39
C ALA A 299 -6.81 -8.96 -7.23
N VAL A 300 -8.05 -9.04 -6.74
CA VAL A 300 -9.23 -8.44 -7.37
C VAL A 300 -9.11 -6.92 -7.44
N MET A 301 -8.73 -6.27 -6.33
CA MET A 301 -8.52 -4.82 -6.27
C MET A 301 -7.40 -4.38 -7.22
N LYS A 302 -6.29 -5.13 -7.29
CA LYS A 302 -5.16 -4.88 -8.19
C LYS A 302 -5.58 -4.98 -9.65
N LEU A 303 -6.25 -6.08 -10.03
CA LEU A 303 -6.78 -6.28 -11.37
C LEU A 303 -7.72 -5.13 -11.78
N THR A 304 -8.61 -4.75 -10.86
CA THR A 304 -9.58 -3.68 -11.11
C THR A 304 -8.90 -2.34 -11.30
N ARG A 305 -7.92 -2.01 -10.45
CA ARG A 305 -7.13 -0.77 -10.55
C ARG A 305 -6.36 -0.68 -11.87
N GLU A 306 -5.74 -1.77 -12.29
CA GLU A 306 -4.79 -1.79 -13.41
C GLU A 306 -5.49 -1.91 -14.77
N HIS A 307 -6.56 -2.69 -14.88
CA HIS A 307 -7.18 -3.04 -16.17
C HIS A 307 -8.66 -2.71 -16.29
N LEU A 308 -9.40 -2.65 -15.17
CA LEU A 308 -10.87 -2.60 -15.19
C LEU A 308 -11.47 -1.33 -14.57
N ARG A 309 -10.65 -0.31 -14.32
CA ARG A 309 -11.07 0.89 -13.58
C ARG A 309 -12.23 1.61 -14.27
N GLY A 310 -12.16 1.76 -15.60
CA GLY A 310 -13.22 2.37 -16.39
C GLY A 310 -14.54 1.61 -16.26
N PRO A 311 -14.62 0.35 -16.75
CA PRO A 311 -15.84 -0.46 -16.64
C PRO A 311 -16.39 -0.58 -15.22
N TRP A 312 -15.52 -0.61 -14.19
CA TRP A 312 -15.95 -0.63 -12.79
C TRP A 312 -16.67 0.66 -12.36
N MET A 313 -16.14 1.83 -12.75
CA MET A 313 -16.75 3.13 -12.44
C MET A 313 -18.12 3.30 -13.11
N ASP A 314 -18.33 2.68 -14.27
CA ASP A 314 -19.58 2.76 -15.03
C ASP A 314 -20.67 1.76 -14.60
N ASN A 315 -20.46 1.00 -13.53
CA ASN A 315 -21.32 -0.14 -13.17
C ASN A 315 -21.37 -1.27 -14.20
N ALA A 316 -20.43 -1.35 -15.14
CA ALA A 316 -20.44 -2.41 -16.15
C ALA A 316 -20.00 -3.78 -15.57
N ILE A 317 -19.43 -3.79 -14.37
CA ILE A 317 -18.96 -4.99 -13.67
C ILE A 317 -19.76 -5.17 -12.38
N LEU A 318 -20.52 -6.27 -12.28
CA LEU A 318 -21.14 -6.69 -11.01
C LEU A 318 -20.08 -7.14 -10.01
N GLY A 319 -19.12 -7.95 -10.46
CA GLY A 319 -17.91 -8.28 -9.71
C GLY A 319 -18.14 -9.30 -8.59
N PHE A 320 -18.71 -8.87 -7.46
CA PHE A 320 -18.79 -9.67 -6.23
C PHE A 320 -20.06 -10.52 -6.16
N ILE A 321 -20.11 -11.56 -6.99
CA ILE A 321 -21.25 -12.47 -7.09
C ILE A 321 -20.79 -13.93 -7.18
N ARG A 322 -21.49 -14.83 -6.48
CA ARG A 322 -21.19 -16.27 -6.50
C ARG A 322 -21.60 -16.89 -7.83
N LYS A 323 -20.95 -18.00 -8.20
CA LYS A 323 -21.31 -18.80 -9.38
C LYS A 323 -22.82 -19.11 -9.45
N LYS A 324 -23.38 -19.70 -8.39
CA LYS A 324 -24.80 -20.07 -8.31
C LYS A 324 -25.75 -18.88 -8.48
N GLN A 325 -25.43 -17.76 -7.84
CA GLN A 325 -26.25 -16.54 -7.92
C GLN A 325 -26.20 -15.94 -9.33
N ALA A 326 -25.04 -15.97 -9.98
CA ALA A 326 -24.91 -15.53 -11.38
C ALA A 326 -25.71 -16.42 -12.34
N GLU A 327 -25.75 -17.73 -12.10
CA GLU A 327 -26.58 -18.67 -12.86
C GLU A 327 -28.07 -18.35 -12.71
N GLU A 328 -28.54 -18.21 -11.47
CA GLU A 328 -29.94 -17.87 -11.16
C GLU A 328 -30.38 -16.53 -11.78
N MET A 329 -29.50 -15.52 -11.77
CA MET A 329 -29.79 -14.22 -12.39
C MET A 329 -29.88 -14.29 -13.91
N LEU A 330 -29.04 -15.11 -14.55
CA LEU A 330 -29.00 -15.22 -16.02
C LEU A 330 -30.05 -16.18 -16.58
N GLN A 331 -30.49 -17.18 -15.81
CA GLN A 331 -31.40 -18.23 -16.28
C GLN A 331 -32.73 -17.70 -16.82
N ASN A 332 -33.21 -16.57 -16.29
CA ASN A 332 -34.46 -15.93 -16.72
C ASN A 332 -34.25 -14.74 -17.68
N CYS A 333 -33.02 -14.52 -18.16
CA CYS A 333 -32.69 -13.42 -19.06
C CYS A 333 -32.79 -13.83 -20.54
N PRO A 334 -32.94 -12.86 -21.46
CA PRO A 334 -32.89 -13.11 -22.91
C PRO A 334 -31.53 -13.69 -23.35
N ASN A 335 -31.54 -14.49 -24.44
CA ASN A 335 -30.34 -15.04 -25.05
C ASN A 335 -29.27 -13.96 -25.31
N GLY A 336 -28.01 -14.28 -25.02
CA GLY A 336 -26.89 -13.37 -25.18
C GLY A 336 -26.75 -12.32 -24.07
N THR A 337 -27.61 -12.38 -23.04
CA THR A 337 -27.40 -11.60 -21.82
C THR A 337 -26.20 -12.13 -21.05
N PHE A 338 -25.30 -11.23 -20.65
CA PHE A 338 -24.08 -11.60 -19.93
C PHE A 338 -23.79 -10.68 -18.74
N LEU A 339 -22.98 -11.19 -17.81
CA LEU A 339 -22.49 -10.41 -16.69
C LEU A 339 -21.01 -10.73 -16.42
N LEU A 340 -20.36 -9.80 -15.73
CA LEU A 340 -18.96 -9.89 -15.35
C LEU A 340 -18.83 -10.13 -13.86
N ARG A 341 -18.14 -11.20 -13.47
CA ARG A 341 -17.90 -11.55 -12.07
C ARG A 341 -16.45 -11.89 -11.81
N PHE A 342 -15.98 -11.60 -10.59
CA PHE A 342 -14.66 -12.04 -10.15
C PHE A 342 -14.64 -13.54 -9.91
N SER A 343 -13.53 -14.18 -10.26
CA SER A 343 -13.33 -15.61 -10.05
C SER A 343 -13.10 -15.91 -8.58
N ASP A 344 -13.84 -16.89 -8.04
CA ASP A 344 -13.60 -17.42 -6.70
C ASP A 344 -12.39 -18.37 -6.64
N SER A 345 -12.02 -18.94 -7.79
CA SER A 345 -11.01 -19.99 -7.90
C SER A 345 -9.63 -19.46 -8.27
N GLU A 346 -9.58 -18.33 -8.98
CA GLU A 346 -8.37 -17.81 -9.59
C GLU A 346 -8.08 -16.40 -9.07
N LEU A 347 -6.88 -16.20 -8.54
CA LEU A 347 -6.46 -14.93 -7.97
C LEU A 347 -6.42 -13.85 -9.05
N GLY A 348 -7.19 -12.78 -8.85
CA GLY A 348 -7.24 -11.68 -9.80
C GLY A 348 -7.76 -12.11 -11.18
N GLY A 349 -8.67 -13.09 -11.21
CA GLY A 349 -9.40 -13.48 -12.40
C GLY A 349 -10.77 -12.81 -12.49
N ILE A 350 -11.19 -12.44 -13.68
CA ILE A 350 -12.58 -12.04 -14.00
C ILE A 350 -13.13 -12.96 -15.08
N THR A 351 -14.37 -13.42 -14.93
CA THR A 351 -15.03 -14.31 -15.88
C THR A 351 -16.30 -13.67 -16.43
N ILE A 352 -16.64 -14.05 -17.66
CA ILE A 352 -17.85 -13.67 -18.36
C ILE A 352 -18.82 -14.85 -18.23
N ALA A 353 -19.98 -14.61 -17.62
CA ALA A 353 -21.08 -15.54 -17.60
C ALA A 353 -22.16 -15.07 -18.57
N TRP A 354 -22.72 -15.96 -19.39
CA TRP A 354 -23.78 -15.61 -20.34
C TRP A 354 -24.82 -16.72 -20.46
N VAL A 355 -26.04 -16.35 -20.87
CA VAL A 355 -27.13 -17.30 -21.17
C VAL A 355 -27.21 -17.55 -22.68
N SER A 356 -27.38 -18.81 -23.05
CA SER A 356 -27.55 -19.27 -24.43
C SER A 356 -29.01 -19.35 -24.87
N GLU A 357 -29.23 -19.68 -26.15
CA GLU A 357 -30.56 -19.95 -26.72
C GLU A 357 -31.29 -21.07 -25.99
N ASN A 358 -30.57 -22.06 -25.48
CA ASN A 358 -31.13 -23.20 -24.75
C ASN A 358 -31.41 -22.88 -23.26
N GLN A 359 -31.31 -21.62 -22.84
CA GLN A 359 -31.38 -21.18 -21.44
C GLN A 359 -30.30 -21.80 -20.52
N GLU A 360 -29.25 -22.38 -21.11
CA GLU A 360 -28.08 -22.84 -20.37
C GLU A 360 -27.14 -21.67 -20.12
N VAL A 361 -26.66 -21.56 -18.89
CA VAL A 361 -25.70 -20.53 -18.47
C VAL A 361 -24.29 -21.09 -18.60
N PHE A 362 -23.47 -20.43 -19.42
CA PHE A 362 -22.07 -20.75 -19.60
C PHE A 362 -21.17 -19.73 -18.91
N MET A 363 -19.97 -20.16 -18.52
CA MET A 363 -18.96 -19.30 -17.91
C MET A 363 -17.61 -19.52 -18.55
N LEU A 364 -17.01 -18.45 -19.04
CA LEU A 364 -15.67 -18.51 -19.61
C LEU A 364 -14.62 -18.80 -18.54
N GLN A 365 -13.50 -19.38 -18.99
CA GLN A 365 -12.31 -19.43 -18.16
C GLN A 365 -11.92 -18.00 -17.73
N PRO A 366 -11.54 -17.79 -16.45
CA PRO A 366 -11.23 -16.45 -15.98
C PRO A 366 -10.04 -15.82 -16.72
N PHE A 367 -10.17 -14.53 -17.03
CA PHE A 367 -9.09 -13.71 -17.55
C PHE A 367 -8.33 -13.04 -16.42
N THR A 368 -7.01 -13.10 -16.49
CA THR A 368 -6.08 -12.52 -15.53
C THR A 368 -5.40 -11.27 -16.07
N SER A 369 -4.59 -10.61 -15.25
CA SER A 369 -3.74 -9.50 -15.70
C SER A 369 -2.81 -9.87 -16.86
N LYS A 370 -2.43 -11.15 -17.02
CA LYS A 370 -1.60 -11.58 -18.16
C LYS A 370 -2.38 -11.51 -19.46
N ASP A 371 -3.64 -11.91 -19.41
CA ASP A 371 -4.55 -11.92 -20.57
C ASP A 371 -4.89 -10.50 -21.03
N PHE A 372 -5.04 -9.57 -20.08
CA PHE A 372 -5.25 -8.15 -20.38
C PHE A 372 -4.01 -7.43 -20.88
N GLY A 373 -2.82 -7.95 -20.59
CA GLY A 373 -1.59 -7.49 -21.24
C GLY A 373 -1.55 -7.81 -22.74
N ILE A 374 -2.32 -8.80 -23.20
CA ILE A 374 -2.41 -9.18 -24.61
C ILE A 374 -3.55 -8.43 -25.31
N ARG A 375 -4.75 -8.43 -24.71
CA ARG A 375 -5.96 -7.80 -25.27
C ARG A 375 -6.90 -7.38 -24.15
N SER A 376 -7.43 -6.17 -24.22
CA SER A 376 -8.29 -5.58 -23.18
C SER A 376 -9.58 -6.36 -22.98
N LEU A 377 -10.23 -6.20 -21.81
CA LEU A 377 -11.53 -6.84 -21.56
C LEU A 377 -12.60 -6.39 -22.56
N ALA A 378 -12.63 -5.09 -22.90
CA ALA A 378 -13.62 -4.54 -23.80
C ALA A 378 -13.49 -5.12 -25.21
N ASP A 379 -12.26 -5.19 -25.73
CA ASP A 379 -12.00 -5.79 -27.05
C ASP A 379 -12.36 -7.28 -27.08
N ARG A 380 -12.10 -8.01 -25.99
CA ARG A 380 -12.51 -9.42 -25.86
C ARG A 380 -14.03 -9.58 -25.86
N ILE A 381 -14.77 -8.69 -25.19
CA ILE A 381 -16.24 -8.69 -25.22
C ILE A 381 -16.74 -8.36 -26.63
N SER A 382 -16.08 -7.43 -27.34
CA SER A 382 -16.43 -7.08 -28.72
C SER A 382 -16.28 -8.26 -29.68
N ASP A 383 -15.23 -9.09 -29.52
CA ASP A 383 -14.98 -10.24 -30.39
C ASP A 383 -16.07 -11.34 -30.28
N LEU A 384 -16.78 -11.38 -29.15
CA LEU A 384 -17.77 -12.41 -28.83
C LEU A 384 -19.17 -11.96 -29.30
N ASN A 385 -19.52 -12.34 -30.52
CA ASN A 385 -20.77 -11.92 -31.18
C ASN A 385 -22.05 -12.39 -30.49
N HIS A 386 -21.98 -13.49 -29.75
CA HIS A 386 -23.10 -14.02 -28.98
C HIS A 386 -23.39 -13.27 -27.70
N LEU A 387 -22.46 -12.43 -27.23
CA LEU A 387 -22.73 -11.48 -26.16
C LEU A 387 -23.46 -10.28 -26.78
N VAL A 388 -24.65 -9.98 -26.27
CA VAL A 388 -25.54 -8.94 -26.82
C VAL A 388 -25.80 -7.88 -25.77
N ASN A 389 -26.36 -8.27 -24.62
CA ASN A 389 -26.77 -7.34 -23.56
C ASN A 389 -25.98 -7.61 -22.28
N LEU A 390 -25.37 -6.59 -21.72
CA LEU A 390 -24.90 -6.60 -20.35
C LEU A 390 -26.10 -6.54 -19.40
N TYR A 391 -26.13 -7.42 -18.41
CA TYR A 391 -27.16 -7.46 -17.38
C TYR A 391 -27.32 -6.08 -16.68
N PRO A 392 -28.55 -5.60 -16.43
CA PRO A 392 -29.83 -6.29 -16.69
C PRO A 392 -30.34 -6.19 -18.13
N ASP A 393 -30.17 -5.05 -18.81
CA ASP A 393 -30.66 -4.85 -20.18
C ASP A 393 -29.93 -3.68 -20.89
N ILE A 394 -28.60 -3.74 -20.91
CA ILE A 394 -27.76 -2.69 -21.51
C ILE A 394 -27.04 -3.28 -22.73
N PRO A 395 -27.28 -2.81 -23.96
CA PRO A 395 -26.56 -3.26 -25.14
C PRO A 395 -25.04 -3.15 -24.96
N LYS A 396 -24.28 -4.18 -25.37
CA LYS A 396 -22.83 -4.25 -25.14
C LYS A 396 -22.08 -3.04 -25.67
N ASP A 397 -22.50 -2.51 -26.81
CA ASP A 397 -21.86 -1.36 -27.44
C ASP A 397 -22.08 -0.09 -26.61
N ILE A 398 -23.25 0.07 -25.99
CA ILE A 398 -23.49 1.21 -25.08
C ILE A 398 -22.58 1.10 -23.85
N ALA A 399 -22.42 -0.10 -23.31
CA ALA A 399 -21.61 -0.34 -22.12
C ALA A 399 -20.09 -0.22 -22.37
N PHE A 400 -19.59 -0.71 -23.50
CA PHE A 400 -18.15 -0.91 -23.74
C PHE A 400 -17.55 -0.15 -24.92
N ASN A 401 -18.32 0.49 -25.81
CA ASN A 401 -17.80 1.14 -27.02
C ASN A 401 -16.69 2.16 -26.72
N LYS A 402 -16.83 2.93 -25.64
CA LYS A 402 -15.80 3.90 -25.20
C LYS A 402 -14.47 3.28 -24.76
N TYR A 403 -14.44 1.97 -24.54
CA TYR A 403 -13.26 1.20 -24.15
C TYR A 403 -12.69 0.35 -25.28
N TYR A 404 -13.35 0.31 -26.44
CA TYR A 404 -12.83 -0.41 -27.60
C TYR A 404 -11.58 0.28 -28.13
N THR A 405 -10.58 -0.51 -28.44
CA THR A 405 -9.40 -0.03 -29.14
C THR A 405 -9.83 0.39 -30.54
N PRO A 406 -9.67 1.66 -30.94
CA PRO A 406 -10.11 2.12 -32.25
C PRO A 406 -9.42 1.29 -33.34
N PHE A 407 -10.22 0.70 -34.22
CA PHE A 407 -9.69 0.05 -35.42
C PHE A 407 -9.17 1.16 -36.35
N GLN A 408 -7.85 1.31 -36.46
CA GLN A 408 -7.26 2.19 -37.46
C GLN A 408 -7.27 1.45 -38.81
N ASP A 409 -8.32 1.67 -39.61
CA ASP A 409 -8.39 1.27 -41.03
C ASP A 409 -7.20 1.78 -41.86
N SER A 410 -6.51 2.82 -41.37
CA SER A 410 -5.40 3.51 -42.03
C SER A 410 -4.05 3.30 -41.34
N GLN A 411 -3.69 2.07 -40.96
CA GLN A 411 -2.26 1.78 -40.87
C GLN A 411 -1.75 1.74 -42.32
N PRO A 412 -0.83 2.64 -42.74
CA PRO A 412 -0.24 2.50 -44.06
C PRO A 412 0.29 1.07 -44.12
N THR A 413 -0.09 0.34 -45.17
CA THR A 413 0.67 -0.84 -45.57
C THR A 413 2.13 -0.41 -45.46
N THR A 414 2.87 -1.02 -44.53
CA THR A 414 4.29 -0.73 -44.44
C THR A 414 4.82 -0.85 -45.86
N SER A 415 5.66 0.09 -46.32
CA SER A 415 6.15 0.14 -47.69
C SER A 415 6.80 -1.16 -48.19
N ASN A 416 6.95 -2.14 -47.30
CA ASN A 416 7.54 -3.46 -47.48
C ASN A 416 6.49 -4.60 -47.56
N GLY A 417 5.19 -4.30 -47.66
CA GLY A 417 4.13 -5.30 -47.90
C GLY A 417 3.69 -6.13 -46.69
N TYR A 418 4.17 -5.84 -45.48
CA TYR A 418 3.74 -6.56 -44.27
C TYR A 418 2.41 -6.02 -43.73
N VAL A 419 1.42 -6.93 -43.65
CA VAL A 419 0.13 -6.71 -42.99
C VAL A 419 0.23 -7.21 -41.55
N ARG A 420 -0.16 -6.39 -40.57
CA ARG A 420 -0.13 -6.78 -39.15
C ARG A 420 -1.31 -7.70 -38.83
N PRO A 421 -1.09 -8.89 -38.26
CA PRO A 421 -2.19 -9.75 -37.81
C PRO A 421 -2.88 -9.17 -36.57
N LEU A 422 -4.20 -9.37 -36.46
CA LEU A 422 -5.00 -9.01 -35.29
C LEU A 422 -5.39 -10.29 -34.52
N LEU A 423 -5.10 -10.32 -33.22
CA LEU A 423 -5.54 -11.41 -32.34
C LEU A 423 -7.00 -11.18 -31.91
N VAL A 424 -7.87 -12.16 -32.12
CA VAL A 424 -9.28 -12.13 -31.71
C VAL A 424 -9.59 -13.24 -30.72
N THR A 425 -10.53 -13.00 -29.82
CA THR A 425 -11.04 -14.02 -28.89
C THR A 425 -12.21 -14.75 -29.53
N GLN A 426 -12.12 -16.07 -29.63
CA GLN A 426 -13.20 -16.92 -30.15
C GLN A 426 -13.44 -18.09 -29.21
N ILE A 427 -14.70 -18.50 -29.07
CA ILE A 427 -15.10 -19.71 -28.35
C ILE A 427 -15.30 -20.81 -29.40
N PRO A 428 -14.57 -21.93 -29.32
CA PRO A 428 -14.77 -23.07 -30.20
C PRO A 428 -16.24 -23.52 -30.19
N GLY A 429 -16.87 -23.59 -31.36
CA GLY A 429 -18.25 -24.05 -31.53
C GLY A 429 -19.35 -22.98 -31.44
N TRP A 430 -19.03 -21.71 -31.15
CA TRP A 430 -20.05 -20.66 -30.93
C TRP A 430 -20.09 -19.54 -31.99
N ASN A 431 -19.05 -19.38 -32.80
CA ASN A 431 -19.04 -18.48 -33.97
C ASN A 431 -18.90 -19.36 -35.24
N GLY A 432 -19.96 -19.54 -36.03
CA GLY A 432 -20.11 -20.58 -37.09
C GLY A 432 -19.17 -20.52 -38.32
N PRO A 433 -19.36 -21.32 -39.40
CA PRO A 433 -20.35 -22.38 -39.65
C PRO A 433 -19.84 -23.78 -39.24
N ALA A 434 -20.70 -24.78 -39.37
CA ALA A 434 -20.42 -26.19 -39.07
C ALA A 434 -19.07 -26.69 -39.61
N SER A 435 -18.41 -27.54 -38.81
CA SER A 435 -17.27 -28.38 -39.20
C SER A 435 -16.00 -27.62 -39.64
N VAL A 436 -15.20 -27.20 -38.67
CA VAL A 436 -13.75 -27.38 -38.81
C VAL A 436 -13.26 -28.07 -37.55
N SER A 437 -13.25 -29.41 -37.59
CA SER A 437 -12.40 -30.20 -36.70
C SER A 437 -10.97 -29.70 -36.92
N TYR A 438 -10.44 -28.91 -35.98
CA TYR A 438 -9.00 -28.65 -35.95
C TYR A 438 -8.33 -30.02 -35.85
N PRO A 439 -7.47 -30.43 -36.81
CA PRO A 439 -6.67 -31.62 -36.60
C PRO A 439 -5.87 -31.37 -35.32
N ASN A 440 -5.88 -32.34 -34.40
CA ASN A 440 -5.04 -32.31 -33.21
C ASN A 440 -3.64 -31.86 -33.64
N THR A 441 -3.14 -30.78 -33.04
CA THR A 441 -1.70 -30.50 -33.01
C THR A 441 -1.00 -31.83 -32.71
N PRO A 442 0.00 -32.25 -33.50
CA PRO A 442 0.71 -33.49 -33.18
C PRO A 442 1.24 -33.33 -31.76
N GLN A 443 0.68 -34.11 -30.84
CA GLN A 443 1.31 -34.32 -29.55
C GLN A 443 2.64 -34.97 -29.88
N HIS A 444 3.72 -34.20 -29.80
CA HIS A 444 5.04 -34.80 -29.67
C HIS A 444 4.94 -35.70 -28.45
N SER A 445 4.87 -37.00 -28.71
CA SER A 445 5.04 -38.05 -27.73
C SER A 445 6.29 -37.70 -26.96
N PHE A 446 6.11 -37.53 -25.66
CA PHE A 446 7.15 -37.48 -24.66
C PHE A 446 8.36 -38.31 -25.13
N LEU A 447 9.47 -37.63 -25.41
CA LEU A 447 10.78 -38.27 -25.37
C LEU A 447 10.93 -38.77 -23.93
N GLN A 448 10.76 -40.09 -23.78
CA GLN A 448 11.23 -40.84 -22.63
C GLN A 448 12.63 -40.36 -22.27
N SER A 449 12.79 -39.92 -21.02
CA SER A 449 14.10 -39.78 -20.39
C SER A 449 14.89 -41.08 -20.61
N PRO A 450 16.14 -41.02 -21.09
CA PRO A 450 16.99 -42.21 -21.10
C PRO A 450 17.39 -42.55 -19.66
N ASP A 451 17.23 -43.81 -19.32
CA ASP A 451 17.67 -44.50 -18.11
C ASP A 451 19.09 -44.06 -17.66
N PRO A 452 19.36 -43.88 -16.35
CA PRO A 452 20.67 -43.55 -15.83
C PRO A 452 21.50 -44.84 -15.74
N GLY A 453 22.05 -45.28 -16.86
CA GLY A 453 22.79 -46.54 -16.91
C GLY A 453 23.47 -46.80 -18.23
N ARG A 454 24.40 -45.93 -18.64
CA ARG A 454 25.46 -46.30 -19.59
C ARG A 454 26.60 -45.29 -19.60
N ASP A 455 27.74 -45.74 -19.08
CA ASP A 455 29.05 -45.11 -19.19
C ASP A 455 29.43 -44.82 -20.65
N THR A 456 30.00 -43.63 -20.91
CA THR A 456 31.13 -43.42 -21.86
C THR A 456 31.65 -41.97 -21.78
N PRO A 457 32.93 -41.73 -22.12
CA PRO A 457 33.78 -40.75 -21.44
C PRO A 457 33.85 -39.34 -22.06
N SER A 458 34.16 -38.37 -21.18
CA SER A 458 34.38 -36.95 -21.46
C SER A 458 35.50 -36.67 -22.47
N VAL A 459 35.21 -35.78 -23.44
CA VAL A 459 36.23 -35.10 -24.26
C VAL A 459 36.43 -33.69 -23.72
N ALA A 460 37.62 -33.47 -23.16
CA ALA A 460 38.11 -32.21 -22.67
C ALA A 460 38.36 -31.21 -23.82
N SER A 461 37.85 -29.99 -23.69
CA SER A 461 38.26 -28.84 -24.51
C SER A 461 39.25 -28.00 -23.70
N ARG A 462 40.49 -27.97 -24.18
CA ARG A 462 41.63 -27.22 -23.65
C ARG A 462 41.41 -25.71 -23.80
N SER A 463 41.65 -25.00 -22.71
CA SER A 463 41.99 -23.58 -22.62
C SER A 463 43.43 -23.33 -23.12
N LEU A 464 43.61 -22.30 -23.94
CA LEU A 464 44.90 -21.69 -24.25
C LEU A 464 44.75 -20.18 -24.07
N GLU A 465 45.21 -19.68 -22.92
CA GLU A 465 45.68 -18.30 -22.76
C GLU A 465 47.13 -18.24 -23.25
N GLY A 466 47.45 -17.21 -24.02
CA GLY A 466 48.81 -16.86 -24.41
C GLY A 466 49.32 -15.71 -23.55
N ASP A 467 50.49 -15.88 -22.95
CA ASP A 467 51.31 -14.80 -22.42
C ASP A 467 52.42 -14.48 -23.43
N VAL A 468 52.62 -13.17 -23.64
CA VAL A 468 53.72 -12.57 -24.42
C VAL A 468 54.80 -12.16 -23.43
N SER A 469 56.05 -12.58 -23.69
CA SER A 469 57.24 -11.82 -23.29
C SER A 469 57.56 -10.78 -24.36
#